data_AF-X0YLU6-F1
#
_entry.id   AF-X0YLU6-F1
#
_cell.length_a   1.000
_cell.length_b   1.000
_cell.length_c   1.000
_cell.angle_alpha   90.00
_cell.angle_beta   90.00
_cell.angle_gamma   90.00
#
_symmetry.space_group_name_H-M   'P 1'
#
loop_
_entity.id
_entity.type
_entity.pdbx_description
1 polymer ?
#
loop_
_entity_poly.entity_id
_entity_poly.type
_entity_poly.pdbx_seq_one_letter_code
_entity_poly.pdbx_strand_id
1 'polypeptide(L)'
;MEGIEFSFVVSGLPDSVSSVNVIIQNDYYKDEVVLNASAGKIDTSLVINETGNFNLTLPQLNVEKVSVRVFPGLLSIIPPLLAILFALIFRQVILSLILGVYVGAVFIYDYNPLTGLLRLIDKYIINSISDVSHIQIIVFTLLFGGVIGLISKSGGTRGIANVITKFAKNRKSTMLSAWLSGLVIFFDDYANTLIVGNLMRPVTDKMKISREKLSFIVDATAAPVASIFIISSWIGYEVGLIQDG
;
A
#
# COMPACT_ATOMS: atom_id res chain seq x y z
N MET A 1 9.24 24.90 0.71
CA MET A 1 8.71 23.55 0.92
C MET A 1 9.69 22.88 1.83
N GLU A 2 9.27 22.47 3.04
CA GLU A 2 10.15 21.72 3.94
C GLU A 2 10.55 20.41 3.26
N GLY A 3 11.84 20.06 3.35
CA GLY A 3 12.40 18.84 2.78
C GLY A 3 11.75 17.60 3.37
N ILE A 4 11.78 16.50 2.62
CA ILE A 4 11.30 15.22 3.11
C ILE A 4 12.38 14.66 4.04
N GLU A 5 12.05 14.44 5.31
CA GLU A 5 12.92 13.74 6.26
C GLU A 5 13.21 12.33 5.73
N PHE A 6 14.49 11.98 5.62
CA PHE A 6 14.90 10.61 5.42
C PHE A 6 15.86 10.18 6.53
N SER A 7 15.67 8.97 7.02
CA SER A 7 16.56 8.33 8.00
C SER A 7 17.55 7.42 7.28
N PHE A 8 18.79 7.42 7.74
CA PHE A 8 19.77 6.42 7.35
C PHE A 8 20.47 5.92 8.60
N VAL A 9 20.72 4.62 8.65
CA VAL A 9 21.41 3.98 9.77
C VAL A 9 22.82 3.67 9.35
N VAL A 10 23.79 4.30 10.01
CA VAL A 10 25.20 3.92 9.89
C VAL A 10 25.52 2.93 10.99
N SER A 11 25.85 1.69 10.62
CA SER A 11 26.23 0.62 11.54
C SER A 11 27.72 0.28 11.42
N GLY A 12 28.37 -0.05 12.54
CA GLY A 12 29.78 -0.48 12.56
C GLY A 12 30.78 0.63 12.88
N LEU A 13 30.33 1.68 13.57
CA LEU A 13 31.20 2.74 14.05
C LEU A 13 32.03 2.23 15.24
N PRO A 14 33.33 2.56 15.33
CA PRO A 14 34.11 2.33 16.55
C PRO A 14 33.45 3.05 17.74
N ASP A 15 33.39 2.39 18.90
CA ASP A 15 32.76 2.93 20.13
C ASP A 15 33.41 4.25 20.63
N SER A 16 34.55 4.63 20.06
CA SER A 16 35.27 5.87 20.32
C SER A 16 34.73 7.10 19.57
N VAL A 17 33.84 6.93 18.59
CA VAL A 17 33.27 8.03 17.79
C VAL A 17 31.97 8.51 18.43
N SER A 18 32.00 9.70 19.04
CA SER A 18 30.84 10.31 19.72
C SER A 18 29.98 11.19 18.81
N SER A 19 30.54 11.69 17.71
CA SER A 19 29.83 12.48 16.70
C SER A 19 30.46 12.25 15.34
N VAL A 20 29.64 12.27 14.29
CA VAL A 20 30.09 12.15 12.90
C VAL A 20 29.59 13.34 12.10
N ASN A 21 30.52 14.03 11.45
CA ASN A 21 30.18 15.09 10.51
C ASN A 21 29.79 14.46 9.18
N VAL A 22 28.58 14.79 8.70
CA VAL A 22 28.11 14.44 7.37
C VAL A 22 28.14 15.69 6.51
N ILE A 23 28.99 15.69 5.50
CA ILE A 23 29.04 16.76 4.50
C ILE A 23 28.11 16.37 3.35
N ILE A 24 27.11 17.20 3.09
CA ILE A 24 26.14 17.06 2.02
C ILE A 24 26.53 18.07 0.95
N GLN A 25 26.96 17.60 -0.21
CA GLN A 25 27.47 18.50 -1.26
C GLN A 25 26.87 18.18 -2.63
N ASN A 26 26.44 19.23 -3.33
CA ASN A 26 26.13 19.28 -4.75
C ASN A 26 26.95 20.44 -5.38
N ASP A 27 26.92 20.61 -6.70
CA ASP A 27 27.66 21.63 -7.44
C ASP A 27 27.34 23.08 -6.99
N TYR A 28 26.20 23.29 -6.31
CA TYR A 28 25.71 24.60 -5.87
C TYR A 28 25.40 24.70 -4.37
N TYR A 29 25.49 23.59 -3.62
CA TYR A 29 25.06 23.51 -2.22
C TYR A 29 26.06 22.70 -1.42
N LYS A 30 26.52 23.22 -0.29
CA LYS A 30 27.34 22.49 0.68
C LYS A 30 26.78 22.75 2.07
N ASP A 31 26.43 21.69 2.77
CA ASP A 31 25.92 21.73 4.13
C ASP A 31 26.62 20.68 4.98
N GLU A 32 26.78 20.97 6.27
CA GLU A 32 27.51 20.11 7.21
C GLU A 32 26.61 19.86 8.41
N VAL A 33 26.14 18.62 8.55
CA VAL A 33 25.29 18.21 9.67
C VAL A 33 26.10 17.34 10.60
N VAL A 34 26.18 17.75 11.87
CA VAL A 34 26.84 16.98 12.93
C VAL A 34 25.82 16.02 13.52
N LEU A 35 26.04 14.73 13.36
CA LEU A 35 25.16 13.70 13.90
C LEU A 35 25.80 13.08 15.13
N ASN A 36 25.05 13.01 16.23
CA ASN A 36 25.52 12.37 17.46
C ASN A 36 25.40 10.85 17.31
N ALA A 37 26.49 10.14 17.61
CA ALA A 37 26.51 8.69 17.59
C ALA A 37 26.19 8.16 19.00
N SER A 38 25.27 7.19 19.09
CA SER A 38 24.93 6.51 20.34
C SER A 38 25.01 5.00 20.11
N ALA A 39 25.83 4.31 20.91
CA ALA A 39 26.02 2.85 20.87
C ALA A 39 26.40 2.28 19.48
N GLY A 40 27.35 2.91 18.78
CA GLY A 40 27.86 2.41 17.49
C GLY A 40 26.90 2.58 16.31
N LYS A 41 25.79 3.30 16.52
CA LYS A 41 24.80 3.69 15.49
C LYS A 41 24.58 5.20 15.49
N ILE A 42 24.33 5.74 14.30
CA ILE A 42 23.80 7.09 14.13
C ILE A 42 22.37 6.92 13.66
N ASP A 43 21.43 7.46 14.43
CA ASP A 43 20.00 7.40 14.14
C ASP A 43 19.47 8.83 14.20
N THR A 44 19.73 9.59 13.13
CA THR A 44 19.26 10.97 13.02
C THR A 44 18.74 11.21 11.63
N SER A 45 17.52 11.75 11.56
CA SER A 45 16.87 12.17 10.32
C SER A 45 17.65 13.33 9.71
N LEU A 46 17.93 13.22 8.42
CA LEU A 46 18.61 14.26 7.67
C LEU A 46 17.59 14.90 6.73
N VAL A 47 17.39 16.21 6.90
CA VAL A 47 16.50 17.00 6.05
C VAL A 47 17.34 17.69 4.99
N ILE A 48 17.16 17.29 3.73
CA ILE A 48 17.68 18.04 2.58
C ILE A 48 16.51 18.83 1.99
N ASN A 49 16.54 20.15 2.14
CA ASN A 49 15.49 21.05 1.67
C ASN A 49 15.54 21.32 0.15
N GLU A 50 16.63 20.93 -0.50
CA GLU A 50 16.88 21.21 -1.92
C GLU A 50 16.78 19.95 -2.78
N THR A 51 16.34 20.12 -4.02
CA THR A 51 16.25 19.01 -4.99
C THR A 51 17.54 18.92 -5.79
N GLY A 52 18.05 17.71 -6.00
CA GLY A 52 19.29 17.51 -6.74
C GLY A 52 20.01 16.22 -6.39
N ASN A 53 21.19 16.04 -6.99
CA ASN A 53 22.09 14.95 -6.66
C ASN A 53 23.07 15.44 -5.60
N PHE A 54 23.00 14.87 -4.40
CA PHE A 54 23.89 15.19 -3.29
C PHE A 54 24.86 14.04 -3.06
N ASN A 55 26.13 14.37 -2.89
CA ASN A 55 27.14 13.43 -2.45
C ASN A 55 27.30 13.61 -0.93
N LEU A 56 27.05 12.53 -0.20
CA LEU A 56 27.30 12.43 1.23
C LEU A 56 28.75 11.98 1.41
N THR A 57 29.54 12.80 2.09
CA THR A 57 30.91 12.43 2.49
C THR A 57 31.04 12.47 4.00
N LEU A 58 31.63 11.41 4.55
CA LEU A 58 31.87 11.23 5.98
C LEU A 58 33.37 11.38 6.21
N PRO A 59 33.94 12.60 6.33
CA PRO A 59 35.38 12.81 6.34
C PRO A 59 36.14 12.05 7.45
N GLN A 60 35.46 11.65 8.52
CA GLN A 60 36.04 10.92 9.66
C GLN A 60 36.06 9.39 9.47
N LEU A 61 35.33 8.87 8.48
CA LEU A 61 35.28 7.47 8.15
C LEU A 61 35.77 7.33 6.70
N ASN A 62 36.67 6.40 6.42
CA ASN A 62 37.16 6.19 5.05
C ASN A 62 36.11 5.46 4.18
N VAL A 63 34.90 6.00 4.13
CA VAL A 63 33.70 5.44 3.50
C VAL A 63 33.57 6.04 2.11
N GLU A 64 33.15 5.20 1.18
CA GLU A 64 32.89 5.56 -0.21
C GLU A 64 31.79 6.64 -0.30
N LYS A 65 31.94 7.59 -1.23
CA LYS A 65 30.96 8.68 -1.42
C LYS A 65 29.60 8.09 -1.76
N VAL A 66 28.59 8.36 -0.93
CA VAL A 66 27.22 7.91 -1.21
C VAL A 66 26.49 9.01 -1.96
N SER A 67 26.04 8.73 -3.19
CA SER A 67 25.21 9.65 -3.95
C SER A 67 23.73 9.43 -3.61
N VAL A 68 23.05 10.50 -3.22
CA VAL A 68 21.63 10.52 -2.89
C VAL A 68 20.95 11.52 -3.81
N ARG A 69 19.89 11.09 -4.49
CA ARG A 69 19.08 11.97 -5.32
C ARG A 69 17.80 12.35 -4.58
N VAL A 70 17.56 13.65 -4.46
CA VAL A 70 16.34 14.22 -3.85
C VAL A 70 15.43 14.75 -4.96
N PHE A 71 14.23 14.18 -5.05
CA PHE A 71 13.20 14.59 -6.01
C PHE A 71 12.27 15.66 -5.42
N PRO A 72 11.68 16.53 -6.26
CA PRO A 72 10.60 17.40 -5.81
C PRO A 72 9.43 16.57 -5.28
N GLY A 73 8.88 16.92 -4.12
CA GLY A 73 7.76 16.20 -3.52
C GLY A 73 6.52 16.13 -4.41
N LEU A 74 6.28 17.13 -5.26
CA LEU A 74 5.19 17.09 -6.25
C LEU A 74 5.33 15.95 -7.28
N LEU A 75 6.56 15.54 -7.58
CA LEU A 75 6.84 14.48 -8.55
C LEU A 75 6.45 13.09 -8.03
N SER A 76 6.41 12.88 -6.72
CA SER A 76 6.06 11.59 -6.11
C SER A 76 4.56 11.25 -6.21
N ILE A 77 3.71 12.27 -6.47
CA ILE A 77 2.26 12.10 -6.66
C ILE A 77 1.95 11.57 -8.07
N ILE A 78 2.84 11.76 -9.04
CA ILE A 78 2.59 11.39 -10.43
C ILE A 78 2.38 9.87 -10.62
N PRO A 79 3.23 8.98 -10.07
CA PRO A 79 3.02 7.52 -10.20
C PRO A 79 1.64 7.02 -9.73
N PRO A 80 1.14 7.34 -8.51
CA PRO A 80 -0.19 6.90 -8.10
C PRO A 80 -1.31 7.55 -8.90
N LEU A 81 -1.17 8.83 -9.30
CA LEU A 81 -2.17 9.50 -10.11
C LEU A 81 -2.31 8.85 -11.49
N LEU A 82 -1.18 8.51 -12.13
CA LEU A 82 -1.19 7.79 -13.40
C LEU A 82 -1.74 6.38 -13.26
N ALA A 83 -1.45 5.68 -12.16
CA ALA A 83 -2.04 4.37 -11.89
C ALA A 83 -3.58 4.45 -11.84
N ILE A 84 -4.14 5.45 -11.15
CA ILE A 84 -5.59 5.67 -11.08
C ILE A 84 -6.15 6.01 -12.46
N LEU A 85 -5.49 6.92 -13.19
CA LEU A 85 -5.91 7.32 -14.53
C LEU A 85 -5.96 6.12 -15.48
N PHE A 86 -4.90 5.30 -15.51
CA PHE A 86 -4.85 4.08 -16.30
C PHE A 86 -5.89 3.05 -15.86
N ALA A 87 -6.18 2.94 -14.56
CA ALA A 87 -7.20 2.03 -14.06
C ALA A 87 -8.59 2.39 -14.60
N LEU A 88 -8.89 3.69 -14.71
CA LEU A 88 -10.15 4.19 -15.28
C LEU A 88 -10.21 4.02 -16.81
N ILE A 89 -9.09 4.25 -17.51
CA ILE A 89 -9.02 4.15 -18.99
C ILE A 89 -9.05 2.67 -19.43
N PHE A 90 -8.13 1.86 -18.92
CA PHE A 90 -7.97 0.47 -19.34
C PHE A 90 -8.99 -0.46 -18.69
N ARG A 91 -9.63 -0.04 -17.60
CA ARG A 91 -10.52 -0.88 -16.77
C ARG A 91 -9.83 -2.17 -16.31
N GLN A 92 -8.51 -2.11 -16.14
CA GLN A 92 -7.63 -3.20 -15.72
C GLN A 92 -6.71 -2.72 -14.61
N VAL A 93 -7.06 -3.05 -13.37
CA VAL A 93 -6.35 -2.56 -12.18
C VAL A 93 -4.90 -3.06 -12.16
N ILE A 94 -4.67 -4.35 -12.42
CA ILE A 94 -3.33 -4.95 -12.36
C ILE A 94 -2.36 -4.27 -13.33
N LEU A 95 -2.77 -4.10 -14.60
CA LEU A 95 -1.94 -3.45 -15.61
C LEU A 95 -1.63 -2.00 -15.20
N SER A 96 -2.62 -1.31 -14.64
CA SER A 96 -2.49 0.09 -14.26
C SER A 96 -1.56 0.30 -13.06
N LEU A 97 -1.59 -0.62 -12.09
CA LEU A 97 -0.65 -0.63 -10.97
C LEU A 97 0.78 -0.88 -11.46
N ILE A 98 0.99 -1.86 -12.34
CA ILE A 98 2.32 -2.13 -12.92
C ILE A 98 2.87 -0.89 -13.65
N LEU A 99 2.03 -0.21 -14.44
CA LEU A 99 2.42 1.03 -15.12
C LEU A 99 2.72 2.17 -14.14
N GLY A 100 1.97 2.29 -13.04
CA GLY A 100 2.28 3.24 -11.98
C GLY A 100 3.65 2.99 -11.36
N VAL A 101 3.94 1.75 -10.96
CA VAL A 101 5.25 1.35 -10.41
C VAL A 101 6.35 1.56 -11.45
N TYR A 102 6.07 1.28 -12.73
CA TYR A 102 7.01 1.54 -13.82
C TYR A 102 7.39 3.02 -13.90
N VAL A 103 6.41 3.93 -13.88
CA VAL A 103 6.69 5.38 -13.88
C VAL A 103 7.51 5.79 -12.66
N GLY A 104 7.17 5.27 -11.47
CA GLY A 104 7.95 5.50 -10.26
C GLY A 104 9.40 5.00 -10.37
N ALA A 105 9.59 3.81 -10.94
CA ALA A 105 10.92 3.26 -11.19
C ALA A 105 11.72 4.11 -12.19
N VAL A 106 11.10 4.59 -13.27
CA VAL A 106 11.75 5.50 -14.22
C VAL A 106 12.23 6.77 -13.53
N PHE A 107 11.45 7.34 -12.62
CA PHE A 107 11.89 8.52 -11.87
C PHE A 107 13.09 8.23 -10.98
N ILE A 108 13.05 7.13 -10.21
CA ILE A 108 14.13 6.72 -9.31
C ILE A 108 15.43 6.45 -10.08
N TYR A 109 15.34 5.86 -11.27
CA TYR A 109 16.49 5.46 -12.09
C TYR A 109 16.78 6.45 -13.24
N ASP A 110 16.99 7.72 -12.89
CA ASP A 110 17.50 8.76 -13.80
C ASP A 110 16.65 9.04 -15.05
N TYR A 111 15.34 8.86 -14.97
CA TYR A 111 14.43 8.98 -16.12
C TYR A 111 14.79 8.02 -17.26
N ASN A 112 15.57 6.97 -17.00
CA ASN A 112 15.95 5.99 -17.99
C ASN A 112 14.85 4.93 -18.12
N PRO A 113 14.12 4.88 -19.26
CA PRO A 113 12.99 3.97 -19.41
C PRO A 113 13.39 2.49 -19.43
N LEU A 114 14.59 2.20 -19.95
CA LEU A 114 15.11 0.83 -20.06
C LEU A 114 15.56 0.33 -18.69
N THR A 115 16.34 1.12 -17.97
CA THR A 115 16.76 0.78 -16.61
C THR A 115 15.55 0.68 -15.69
N GLY A 116 14.60 1.61 -15.77
CA GLY A 116 13.34 1.54 -15.02
C GLY A 116 12.55 0.25 -15.28
N LEU A 117 12.52 -0.23 -16.52
CA LEU A 117 11.83 -1.48 -16.88
C LEU A 117 12.55 -2.72 -16.32
N LEU A 118 13.88 -2.76 -16.44
CA LEU A 118 14.68 -3.84 -15.86
C LEU A 118 14.51 -3.88 -14.34
N ARG A 119 14.49 -2.70 -13.71
CA ARG A 119 14.33 -2.53 -12.26
C ARG A 119 12.93 -2.86 -11.75
N LEU A 120 11.91 -2.56 -12.55
CA LEU A 120 10.53 -2.99 -12.30
C LEU A 120 10.48 -4.51 -12.06
N ILE A 121 11.12 -5.28 -12.94
CA ILE A 121 11.10 -6.74 -12.87
C ILE A 121 12.04 -7.24 -11.78
N ASP A 122 13.33 -6.88 -11.84
CA ASP A 122 14.38 -7.50 -11.01
C ASP A 122 14.28 -7.13 -9.53
N LYS A 123 13.79 -5.93 -9.22
CA LYS A 123 13.81 -5.36 -7.88
C LYS A 123 12.42 -5.19 -7.32
N TYR A 124 11.50 -4.54 -8.04
CA TYR A 124 10.19 -4.25 -7.45
C TYR A 124 9.29 -5.48 -7.45
N ILE A 125 9.07 -6.12 -8.60
CA ILE A 125 8.19 -7.29 -8.71
C ILE A 125 8.75 -8.48 -7.93
N ILE A 126 10.04 -8.83 -8.10
CA ILE A 126 10.63 -9.97 -7.41
C ILE A 126 10.62 -9.79 -5.89
N ASN A 127 11.00 -8.62 -5.37
CA ASN A 127 11.00 -8.41 -3.92
C ASN A 127 9.58 -8.41 -3.35
N SER A 128 8.60 -7.79 -4.03
CA SER A 128 7.20 -7.82 -3.60
C SER A 128 6.62 -9.23 -3.58
N ILE A 129 6.96 -10.09 -4.54
CA ILE A 129 6.48 -11.49 -4.56
C ILE A 129 7.25 -12.35 -3.57
N SER A 130 8.50 -12.04 -3.27
CA SER A 130 9.34 -12.82 -2.33
C SER A 130 9.05 -12.49 -0.86
N ASP A 131 8.33 -11.40 -0.61
CA ASP A 131 7.93 -11.01 0.73
C ASP A 131 6.88 -11.97 1.32
N VAL A 132 7.21 -12.55 2.48
CA VAL A 132 6.39 -13.60 3.11
C VAL A 132 4.98 -13.08 3.42
N SER A 133 4.84 -11.84 3.90
CA SER A 133 3.55 -11.26 4.24
C SER A 133 2.70 -11.03 3.00
N HIS A 134 3.31 -10.57 1.89
CA HIS A 134 2.59 -10.43 0.61
C HIS A 134 2.14 -11.78 0.05
N ILE A 135 2.99 -12.81 0.11
CA ILE A 135 2.62 -14.19 -0.30
C ILE A 135 1.45 -14.69 0.54
N GLN A 136 1.48 -14.50 1.86
CA GLN A 136 0.40 -14.91 2.75
C GLN A 136 -0.94 -14.29 2.33
N ILE A 137 -0.97 -12.99 2.04
CA ILE A 137 -2.18 -12.28 1.58
C ILE A 137 -2.67 -12.86 0.24
N ILE A 138 -1.78 -13.10 -0.72
CA ILE A 138 -2.13 -13.68 -2.03
C ILE A 138 -2.75 -15.07 -1.87
N VAL A 139 -2.09 -15.95 -1.11
CA VAL A 139 -2.56 -17.32 -0.88
C VAL A 139 -3.89 -17.31 -0.13
N PHE A 140 -4.00 -16.51 0.92
CA PHE A 140 -5.23 -16.35 1.69
C PHE A 140 -6.40 -15.88 0.80
N THR A 141 -6.20 -14.82 0.02
CA THR A 141 -7.22 -14.27 -0.88
C THR A 141 -7.63 -15.29 -1.95
N LEU A 142 -6.68 -16.04 -2.50
CA LEU A 142 -6.95 -17.09 -3.49
C LEU A 142 -7.77 -18.23 -2.90
N LEU A 143 -7.43 -18.70 -1.69
CA LEU A 143 -8.17 -19.74 -0.98
C LEU A 143 -9.59 -19.28 -0.66
N PHE A 144 -9.78 -18.05 -0.18
CA PHE A 144 -11.10 -17.47 0.06
C PHE A 144 -11.91 -17.38 -1.24
N GLY A 145 -11.30 -16.89 -2.33
CA GLY A 145 -11.90 -16.90 -3.65
C GLY A 145 -12.34 -18.30 -4.09
N GLY A 146 -11.53 -19.32 -3.82
CA GLY A 146 -11.83 -20.73 -4.06
C GLY A 146 -13.04 -21.24 -3.27
N VAL A 147 -13.08 -20.98 -1.96
CA VAL A 147 -14.21 -21.35 -1.08
C VAL A 147 -15.50 -20.66 -1.53
N ILE A 148 -15.44 -19.37 -1.85
CA ILE A 148 -16.60 -18.60 -2.32
C ILE A 148 -17.06 -19.13 -3.69
N GLY A 149 -16.13 -19.46 -4.58
CA GLY A 149 -16.40 -20.10 -5.86
C GLY A 149 -17.13 -21.44 -5.69
N LEU A 150 -16.68 -22.26 -4.74
CA LEU A 150 -17.33 -23.53 -4.39
C LEU A 150 -18.75 -23.31 -3.84
N ILE A 151 -18.93 -22.40 -2.88
CA ILE A 151 -20.25 -22.07 -2.33
C ILE A 151 -21.20 -21.57 -3.42
N SER A 152 -20.70 -20.75 -4.34
CA SER A 152 -21.47 -20.22 -5.46
C SER A 152 -21.91 -21.32 -6.43
N LYS A 153 -20.98 -22.23 -6.79
CA LYS A 153 -21.26 -23.32 -7.72
C LYS A 153 -22.14 -24.41 -7.12
N SER A 154 -22.03 -24.67 -5.82
CA SER A 154 -22.91 -25.58 -5.06
C SER A 154 -24.33 -25.03 -4.85
N GLY A 155 -24.63 -23.81 -5.29
CA GLY A 155 -25.95 -23.18 -5.14
C GLY A 155 -26.19 -22.56 -3.76
N GLY A 156 -25.19 -22.55 -2.87
CA GLY A 156 -25.28 -21.91 -1.56
C GLY A 156 -25.59 -20.42 -1.63
N THR A 157 -25.00 -19.72 -2.62
CA THR A 157 -25.30 -18.29 -2.88
C THR A 157 -26.76 -18.06 -3.24
N ARG A 158 -27.40 -18.96 -4.00
CA ARG A 158 -28.83 -18.90 -4.31
C ARG A 158 -29.70 -19.21 -3.10
N GLY A 159 -29.29 -20.17 -2.26
CA GLY A 159 -29.97 -20.50 -1.01
C GLY A 159 -29.98 -19.32 -0.04
N ILE A 160 -28.82 -18.70 0.19
CA ILE A 160 -28.69 -17.51 1.04
C ILE A 160 -29.47 -16.34 0.43
N ALA A 161 -29.39 -16.12 -0.89
CA ALA A 161 -30.18 -15.10 -1.56
C ALA A 161 -31.68 -15.30 -1.33
N ASN A 162 -32.21 -16.53 -1.40
CA ASN A 162 -33.62 -16.82 -1.12
C ASN A 162 -34.02 -16.48 0.33
N VAL A 163 -33.14 -16.72 1.30
CA VAL A 163 -33.38 -16.33 2.70
C VAL A 163 -33.41 -14.81 2.83
N ILE A 164 -32.43 -14.12 2.26
CA ILE A 164 -32.34 -12.65 2.29
C ILE A 164 -33.53 -12.01 1.57
N THR A 165 -34.03 -12.63 0.49
CA THR A 165 -35.17 -12.11 -0.28
C THR A 165 -36.45 -11.99 0.59
N LYS A 166 -36.58 -12.79 1.65
CA LYS A 166 -37.71 -12.67 2.61
C LYS A 166 -37.69 -11.34 3.36
N PHE A 167 -36.49 -10.80 3.61
CA PHE A 167 -36.28 -9.51 4.27
C PHE A 167 -36.18 -8.37 3.25
N ALA A 168 -35.66 -8.62 2.06
CA ALA A 168 -35.43 -7.66 0.98
C ALA A 168 -36.70 -7.35 0.15
N LYS A 169 -37.79 -6.94 0.79
CA LYS A 169 -39.11 -6.70 0.16
C LYS A 169 -39.18 -5.45 -0.74
N ASN A 170 -38.33 -4.46 -0.49
CA ASN A 170 -38.27 -3.21 -1.24
C ASN A 170 -36.81 -2.75 -1.37
N ARG A 171 -36.53 -1.79 -2.27
CA ARG A 171 -35.17 -1.30 -2.54
C ARG A 171 -34.42 -0.86 -1.28
N LYS A 172 -35.10 -0.21 -0.32
CA LYS A 172 -34.48 0.23 0.94
C LYS A 172 -34.09 -0.96 1.80
N SER A 173 -35.00 -1.92 1.99
CA SER A 173 -34.76 -3.13 2.77
C SER A 173 -33.64 -3.97 2.16
N THR A 174 -33.58 -4.09 0.83
CA THR A 174 -32.48 -4.79 0.14
C THR A 174 -31.12 -4.17 0.44
N MET A 175 -31.03 -2.83 0.43
CA MET A 175 -29.77 -2.14 0.76
C MET A 175 -29.42 -2.26 2.24
N LEU A 176 -30.42 -2.22 3.12
CA LEU A 176 -30.19 -2.46 4.54
C LEU A 176 -29.71 -3.89 4.79
N SER A 177 -30.27 -4.89 4.09
CA SER A 177 -29.77 -6.26 4.15
C SER A 177 -28.34 -6.38 3.63
N ALA A 178 -27.97 -5.66 2.56
CA ALA A 178 -26.59 -5.65 2.06
C ALA A 178 -25.62 -5.08 3.09
N TRP A 179 -25.99 -3.94 3.68
CA TRP A 179 -25.21 -3.26 4.71
C TRP A 179 -25.05 -4.12 5.97
N LEU A 180 -26.14 -4.72 6.46
CA LEU A 180 -26.09 -5.67 7.59
C LEU A 180 -25.25 -6.91 7.28
N SER A 181 -25.30 -7.44 6.05
CA SER A 181 -24.45 -8.57 5.65
C SER A 181 -22.97 -8.20 5.71
N GLY A 182 -22.62 -6.99 5.30
CA GLY A 182 -21.28 -6.42 5.45
C GLY A 182 -20.83 -6.31 6.90
N LEU A 183 -21.71 -5.85 7.79
CA LEU A 183 -21.40 -5.77 9.22
C LEU A 183 -21.17 -7.13 9.87
N VAL A 184 -21.85 -8.18 9.42
CA VAL A 184 -21.71 -9.53 9.99
C VAL A 184 -20.41 -10.20 9.53
N ILE A 185 -19.94 -9.90 8.32
CA ILE A 185 -18.73 -10.49 7.72
C ILE A 185 -17.55 -9.52 7.97
N PHE A 186 -17.28 -9.21 9.24
CA PHE A 186 -16.33 -8.15 9.63
C PHE A 186 -14.88 -8.62 9.81
N PHE A 187 -14.61 -9.91 9.72
CA PHE A 187 -13.31 -10.48 10.09
C PHE A 187 -12.18 -10.08 9.12
N ASP A 188 -12.51 -9.80 7.86
CA ASP A 188 -11.57 -9.40 6.81
C ASP A 188 -12.28 -8.64 5.69
N ASP A 189 -11.67 -7.58 5.17
CA ASP A 189 -12.24 -6.68 4.16
C ASP A 189 -12.27 -7.30 2.75
N TYR A 190 -11.26 -8.09 2.38
CA TYR A 190 -11.25 -8.84 1.13
C TYR A 190 -12.34 -9.92 1.11
N ALA A 191 -12.43 -10.71 2.18
CA ALA A 191 -13.46 -11.73 2.33
C ALA A 191 -14.86 -11.11 2.35
N ASN A 192 -15.08 -10.02 3.07
CA ASN A 192 -16.33 -9.27 3.08
C ASN A 192 -16.76 -8.88 1.66
N THR A 193 -15.86 -8.24 0.93
CA THR A 193 -16.14 -7.75 -0.42
C THR A 193 -16.50 -8.88 -1.38
N LEU A 194 -15.76 -9.99 -1.34
CA LEU A 194 -16.01 -11.15 -2.18
C LEU A 194 -17.31 -11.87 -1.80
N ILE A 195 -17.61 -12.03 -0.52
CA ILE A 195 -18.80 -12.75 -0.04
C ILE A 195 -20.05 -11.90 -0.25
N VAL A 196 -20.12 -10.72 0.35
CA VAL A 196 -21.32 -9.87 0.32
C VAL A 196 -21.62 -9.41 -1.10
N GLY A 197 -20.59 -9.04 -1.86
CA GLY A 197 -20.73 -8.65 -3.25
C GLY A 197 -21.36 -9.76 -4.11
N ASN A 198 -20.89 -11.01 -3.99
CA ASN A 198 -21.45 -12.12 -4.74
C ASN A 198 -22.84 -12.56 -4.25
N LEU A 199 -23.08 -12.53 -2.93
CA LEU A 199 -24.36 -12.90 -2.33
C LEU A 199 -25.49 -11.90 -2.66
N MET A 200 -25.19 -10.61 -2.59
CA MET A 200 -26.19 -9.55 -2.76
C MET A 200 -26.42 -9.17 -4.22
N ARG A 201 -25.49 -9.50 -5.14
CA ARG A 201 -25.65 -9.24 -6.58
C ARG A 201 -26.98 -9.75 -7.16
N PRO A 202 -27.38 -11.02 -7.03
CA PRO A 202 -28.66 -11.49 -7.59
C PRO A 202 -29.89 -10.83 -6.92
N VAL A 203 -29.80 -10.47 -5.64
CA VAL A 203 -30.90 -9.84 -4.90
C VAL A 203 -31.08 -8.37 -5.32
N THR A 204 -29.97 -7.65 -5.45
CA THR A 204 -29.96 -6.25 -5.90
C THR A 204 -30.32 -6.10 -7.37
N ASP A 205 -29.86 -7.01 -8.23
CA ASP A 205 -30.21 -7.05 -9.66
C ASP A 205 -31.73 -7.21 -9.84
N LYS A 206 -32.39 -8.10 -9.07
CA LYS A 206 -33.87 -8.26 -9.08
C LYS A 206 -34.62 -6.98 -8.71
N MET A 207 -34.05 -6.18 -7.82
CA MET A 207 -34.65 -4.91 -7.34
C MET A 207 -34.22 -3.69 -8.18
N LYS A 208 -33.54 -3.93 -9.31
CA LYS A 208 -33.01 -2.91 -10.23
C LYS A 208 -32.14 -1.89 -9.51
N ILE A 209 -31.31 -2.33 -8.56
CA ILE A 209 -30.35 -1.47 -7.86
C ILE A 209 -29.05 -1.46 -8.66
N SER A 210 -28.41 -0.31 -8.81
CA SER A 210 -27.17 -0.21 -9.59
C SER A 210 -26.01 -0.95 -8.90
N ARG A 211 -25.11 -1.49 -9.72
CA ARG A 211 -23.94 -2.25 -9.25
C ARG A 211 -22.97 -1.35 -8.49
N GLU A 212 -22.86 -0.10 -8.91
CA GLU A 212 -22.05 0.96 -8.28
C GLU A 212 -22.54 1.26 -6.87
N LYS A 213 -23.86 1.28 -6.67
CA LYS A 213 -24.42 1.50 -5.33
C LYS A 213 -24.21 0.30 -4.41
N LEU A 214 -24.29 -0.93 -4.94
CA LEU A 214 -23.94 -2.14 -4.18
C LEU A 214 -22.45 -2.13 -3.82
N SER A 215 -21.56 -1.86 -4.78
CA SER A 215 -20.12 -1.82 -4.51
C SER A 215 -19.77 -0.79 -3.46
N PHE A 216 -20.40 0.40 -3.49
CA PHE A 216 -20.23 1.40 -2.46
C PHE A 216 -20.64 0.91 -1.07
N ILE A 217 -21.79 0.24 -0.93
CA ILE A 217 -22.21 -0.30 0.38
C ILE A 217 -21.23 -1.36 0.87
N VAL A 218 -20.85 -2.29 0.00
CA VAL A 218 -19.94 -3.39 0.34
C VAL A 218 -18.60 -2.83 0.82
N ASP A 219 -18.03 -1.90 0.06
CA ASP A 219 -16.76 -1.23 0.36
C ASP A 219 -16.84 -0.44 1.68
N ALA A 220 -17.90 0.36 1.86
CA ALA A 220 -18.14 1.13 3.08
C ALA A 220 -18.35 0.27 4.34
N THR A 221 -18.67 -1.02 4.18
CA THR A 221 -18.80 -1.98 5.28
C THR A 221 -17.63 -2.94 5.42
N ALA A 222 -16.67 -2.93 4.49
CA ALA A 222 -15.52 -3.82 4.52
C ALA A 222 -14.43 -3.22 5.41
N ALA A 223 -13.69 -2.23 4.90
CA ALA A 223 -12.55 -1.65 5.60
C ALA A 223 -12.92 -1.00 6.95
N PRO A 224 -13.93 -0.11 7.05
CA PRO A 224 -14.21 0.59 8.31
C PRO A 224 -14.63 -0.35 9.44
N VAL A 225 -15.35 -1.42 9.11
CA VAL A 225 -15.87 -2.37 10.09
C VAL A 225 -14.74 -3.29 10.54
N ALA A 226 -13.89 -3.75 9.61
CA ALA A 226 -12.70 -4.50 9.96
C ALA A 226 -11.77 -3.69 10.89
N SER A 227 -11.61 -2.38 10.67
CA SER A 227 -10.78 -1.54 11.56
C SER A 227 -11.35 -1.36 12.98
N ILE A 228 -12.66 -1.45 13.18
CA ILE A 228 -13.30 -1.23 14.49
C ILE A 228 -13.37 -2.50 15.34
N PHE A 229 -13.56 -3.67 14.72
CA PHE A 229 -13.75 -4.91 15.44
C PHE A 229 -12.43 -5.46 16.01
N ILE A 230 -12.47 -5.94 17.25
CA ILE A 230 -11.31 -6.41 18.02
C ILE A 230 -10.61 -7.63 17.37
N ILE A 231 -11.36 -8.45 16.63
CA ILE A 231 -10.85 -9.64 15.95
C ILE A 231 -11.01 -9.41 14.44
N SER A 232 -10.02 -8.77 13.82
CA SER A 232 -10.00 -8.46 12.39
C SER A 232 -8.59 -8.52 11.80
N SER A 233 -8.48 -8.42 10.47
CA SER A 233 -7.19 -8.35 9.78
C SER A 233 -6.42 -7.04 10.01
N TRP A 234 -7.09 -5.94 10.37
CA TRP A 234 -6.46 -4.62 10.52
C TRP A 234 -5.95 -4.34 11.94
N ILE A 235 -6.52 -4.94 12.98
CA ILE A 235 -6.15 -4.63 14.37
C ILE A 235 -4.67 -4.88 14.67
N GLY A 236 -4.07 -5.94 14.10
CA GLY A 236 -2.66 -6.26 14.32
C GLY A 236 -1.72 -5.21 13.73
N TYR A 237 -2.08 -4.66 12.56
CA TYR A 237 -1.35 -3.57 11.93
C TYR A 237 -1.46 -2.27 12.74
N GLU A 238 -2.68 -1.91 13.16
CA GLU A 238 -2.93 -0.70 13.96
C GLU A 238 -2.19 -0.74 15.31
N VAL A 239 -2.23 -1.87 16.01
CA VAL A 239 -1.49 -2.05 17.27
C VAL A 239 0.02 -1.96 17.05
N GLY A 240 0.52 -2.50 15.94
CA GLY A 240 1.92 -2.38 15.55
C GLY A 240 2.34 -0.92 15.32
N LEU A 241 1.53 -0.16 14.56
CA LEU A 241 1.78 1.25 14.32
C LEU A 241 1.77 2.09 15.60
N ILE A 242 0.86 1.79 16.54
CA ILE A 242 0.79 2.47 17.83
C ILE A 242 2.02 2.15 18.69
N GLN A 243 2.62 0.96 18.54
CA GLN A 243 3.83 0.59 19.25
C GLN A 243 5.08 1.25 18.67
N ASP A 244 5.10 1.52 17.36
CA ASP A 244 6.22 2.12 16.64
C ASP A 244 6.22 3.68 16.67
N GLY A 245 5.12 4.31 17.10
CA GLY A 245 4.96 5.76 17.23
C GLY A 245 5.19 6.29 18.65
#